data_AF-A0A960PLX4-F1
#
_entry.id   AF-A0A960PLX4-F1
#
_cell.length_a   1.000
_cell.length_b   1.000
_cell.length_c   1.000
_cell.angle_alpha   90.00
_cell.angle_beta   90.00
_cell.angle_gamma   90.00
#
_symmetry.space_group_name_H-M   'P 1'
#
loop_
_entity.id
_entity.type
_entity.pdbx_description
1 polymer ?
#
loop_
_entity_poly.entity_id
_entity_poly.type
_entity_poly.pdbx_seq_one_letter_code
_entity_poly.pdbx_strand_id
1 'polypeptide(L)'
;MISVALLLSAVTAWAGAPVTSGFRSDGFRWLWVTSWMIWFVLLWSAGSFVLERLKLVVKEKYVAGFVVACSIGICVLGVVNSNLALSRDNTYQEPTRYLSRELIAALPAGNYYFTFGGGSDAGLTVGPGILAAAEDAGWKATVPDNQFGRAFGASRTGRHEADSGRISVLQGNPELATGERIIASTKLFPTSAKPVQMTVTLQR
;
A
#
# COMPACT_ATOMS: atom_id res chain seq x y z
N MET A 1 11.40 26.40 14.74
CA MET A 1 11.46 24.92 14.86
C MET A 1 10.11 24.25 14.56
N ILE A 2 8.98 24.79 15.04
CA ILE A 2 7.63 24.22 14.82
C ILE A 2 7.28 24.05 13.32
N SER A 3 7.70 24.98 12.46
CA SER A 3 7.40 24.94 11.02
C SER A 3 8.11 23.81 10.25
N VAL A 4 9.33 23.45 10.67
CA VAL A 4 10.10 22.35 10.06
C VAL A 4 9.53 21.01 10.47
N ALA A 5 9.14 20.87 11.74
CA ALA A 5 8.45 19.68 12.24
C ALA A 5 7.11 19.46 11.52
N LEU A 6 6.29 20.52 11.34
CA LEU A 6 5.04 20.43 10.58
C LEU A 6 5.26 20.05 9.11
N LEU A 7 6.30 20.58 8.45
CA LEU A 7 6.61 20.25 7.07
C LEU A 7 7.10 18.80 6.93
N LEU A 8 7.93 18.33 7.85
CA LEU A 8 8.35 16.92 7.93
C LEU A 8 7.18 16.00 8.25
N SER A 9 6.29 16.38 9.16
CA SER A 9 5.07 15.63 9.46
C SER A 9 4.13 15.58 8.26
N ALA A 10 4.01 16.67 7.49
CA ALA A 10 3.23 16.71 6.26
C ALA A 10 3.86 15.85 5.16
N VAL A 11 5.19 15.93 4.96
CA VAL A 11 5.91 15.11 3.98
C VAL A 11 5.89 13.62 4.37
N THR A 12 6.01 13.27 5.64
CA THR A 12 5.93 11.87 6.10
C THR A 12 4.50 11.33 6.10
N ALA A 13 3.50 12.16 6.40
CA ALA A 13 2.09 11.77 6.25
C ALA A 13 1.67 11.63 4.77
N TRP A 14 2.24 12.45 3.88
CA TRP A 14 1.86 12.51 2.47
C TRP A 14 2.68 11.61 1.55
N ALA A 15 3.95 11.35 1.87
CA ALA A 15 4.80 10.44 1.10
C ALA A 15 4.20 9.03 1.02
N GLY A 16 3.28 8.69 1.92
CA GLY A 16 2.82 7.33 2.11
C GLY A 16 3.99 6.50 2.60
N ALA A 17 3.78 5.70 3.63
CA ALA A 17 4.80 4.70 3.91
C ALA A 17 4.98 3.84 2.63
N PRO A 18 6.22 3.41 2.27
CA PRO A 18 6.49 2.71 1.01
C PRO A 18 5.49 1.57 0.83
N VAL A 19 5.15 1.18 -0.40
CA VAL A 19 4.04 0.25 -0.67
C VAL A 19 4.12 -1.06 0.13
N THR A 20 5.33 -1.44 0.56
CA THR A 20 5.63 -2.58 1.46
C THR A 20 5.22 -2.41 2.92
N SER A 21 5.08 -1.18 3.42
CA SER A 21 4.70 -0.85 4.80
C SER A 21 3.21 -1.09 5.11
N GLY A 22 2.37 -1.27 4.09
CA GLY A 22 0.98 -1.71 4.24
C GLY A 22 0.87 -3.14 4.79
N PHE A 23 1.95 -3.93 4.76
CA PHE A 23 1.91 -5.38 5.04
C PHE A 23 2.59 -5.81 6.35
N ARG A 24 3.47 -4.97 6.91
CA ARG A 24 4.05 -5.11 8.26
C ARG A 24 4.37 -3.72 8.79
N SER A 25 3.37 -3.07 9.39
CA SER A 25 3.45 -1.68 9.86
C SER A 25 4.53 -1.44 10.91
N ASP A 26 4.98 -2.49 11.62
CA ASP A 26 5.77 -2.26 12.83
C ASP A 26 7.28 -2.31 12.58
N GLY A 27 7.76 -3.18 11.67
CA GLY A 27 9.19 -3.31 11.38
C GLY A 27 9.71 -2.36 10.30
N PHE A 28 9.00 -2.27 9.17
CA PHE A 28 9.45 -1.49 8.01
C PHE A 28 9.25 0.01 8.19
N ARG A 29 8.19 0.41 8.91
CA ARG A 29 7.91 1.82 9.17
C ARG A 29 9.00 2.45 10.03
N TRP A 30 9.50 1.73 11.05
CA TRP A 30 10.59 2.20 11.90
C TRP A 30 11.90 2.32 11.13
N LEU A 31 12.30 1.32 10.34
CA LEU A 31 13.51 1.39 9.52
C LEU A 31 13.46 2.54 8.51
N TRP A 32 12.30 2.76 7.89
CA TRP A 32 12.11 3.86 6.96
C TRP A 32 12.18 5.23 7.66
N VAL A 33 11.51 5.39 8.80
CA VAL A 33 11.58 6.61 9.62
C VAL A 33 13.01 6.87 10.09
N THR A 34 13.72 5.86 10.59
CA THR A 34 15.12 6.00 11.03
C THR A 34 16.03 6.39 9.89
N SER A 35 15.89 5.76 8.71
CA SER A 35 16.63 6.14 7.51
C SER A 35 16.38 7.61 7.14
N TRP A 36 15.12 8.04 7.15
CA TRP A 36 14.75 9.43 6.91
C TRP A 36 15.36 10.39 7.94
N MET A 37 15.36 10.03 9.22
CA MET A 37 15.99 10.84 10.27
C MET A 37 17.50 10.94 10.09
N ILE A 38 18.18 9.85 9.72
CA ILE A 38 19.62 9.85 9.42
C ILE A 38 19.91 10.79 8.26
N TRP A 39 19.17 10.66 7.14
CA TRP A 39 19.33 11.55 5.98
C TRP A 39 19.03 13.01 6.33
N PHE A 40 18.01 13.25 7.14
CA PHE A 40 17.68 14.61 7.60
C PHE A 40 18.80 15.21 8.45
N VAL A 41 19.37 14.45 9.39
CA VAL A 41 20.49 14.92 10.23
C VAL A 41 21.73 15.17 9.37
N LEU A 42 22.03 14.32 8.40
CA LEU A 42 23.14 14.53 7.47
C LEU A 42 22.94 15.78 6.60
N LEU A 43 21.75 15.95 6.02
CA LEU A 43 21.39 17.14 5.24
C LEU A 43 21.42 18.41 6.09
N TRP A 44 20.92 18.33 7.32
CA TRP A 44 20.96 19.44 8.27
C TRP A 44 22.41 19.82 8.60
N SER A 45 23.24 18.84 8.92
CA SER A 45 24.66 19.05 9.28
C SER A 45 25.47 19.62 8.11
N ALA A 46 25.27 19.08 6.91
CA ALA A 46 25.87 19.60 5.69
C ALA A 46 25.37 21.03 5.39
N GLY A 47 24.07 21.27 5.55
CA GLY A 47 23.43 22.57 5.37
C GLY A 47 23.96 23.63 6.34
N SER A 48 24.14 23.28 7.62
CA SER A 48 24.73 24.19 8.62
C SER A 48 26.17 24.55 8.27
N PHE A 49 26.96 23.59 7.79
CA PHE A 49 28.34 23.82 7.38
C PHE A 49 28.44 24.75 6.16
N VAL A 50 27.55 24.56 5.18
CA VAL A 50 27.43 25.41 3.99
C VAL A 50 26.93 26.81 4.36
N LEU A 51 25.95 26.91 5.28
CA LEU A 51 25.42 28.18 5.79
C LEU A 51 26.50 29.01 6.50
N GLU A 52 27.32 28.39 7.35
CA GLU A 52 28.44 29.07 8.02
C GLU A 52 29.45 29.63 7.00
N ARG A 53 29.76 28.85 5.94
CA ARG A 53 30.62 29.31 4.84
C ARG A 53 30.00 30.44 4.03
N LEU A 54 28.69 30.38 3.76
CA LEU A 54 27.95 31.40 3.00
C LEU A 54 27.76 32.71 3.76
N LYS A 55 27.58 32.66 5.09
CA LYS A 55 27.49 33.86 5.94
C LYS A 55 28.74 34.73 5.89
N LEU A 56 29.91 34.14 5.58
CA LEU A 56 31.15 34.86 5.38
C LEU A 56 31.18 35.64 4.05
N VAL A 57 30.33 35.28 3.08
CA VAL A 57 30.34 35.83 1.71
C VAL A 57 29.10 36.71 1.44
N VAL A 58 27.97 36.44 2.09
CA VAL A 58 26.69 37.10 1.83
C VAL A 58 26.12 37.70 3.13
N LYS A 59 25.68 38.97 3.09
CA LYS A 59 25.06 39.67 4.23
C LYS A 59 23.95 38.81 4.87
N GLU A 60 24.09 38.55 6.17
CA GLU A 60 23.34 37.59 7.00
C GLU A 60 21.81 37.56 6.79
N LYS A 61 21.18 38.67 6.40
CA LYS A 61 19.71 38.78 6.39
C LYS A 61 18.99 37.92 5.36
N TYR A 62 19.64 37.48 4.28
CA TYR A 62 18.95 36.79 3.17
C TYR A 62 19.25 35.28 3.10
N VAL A 63 20.32 34.82 3.73
CA VAL A 63 20.84 33.45 3.54
C VAL A 63 19.87 32.40 4.12
N ALA A 64 19.28 32.67 5.29
CA ALA A 64 18.36 31.73 5.93
C ALA A 64 17.06 31.54 5.12
N GLY A 65 16.51 32.63 4.57
CA GLY A 65 15.27 32.57 3.76
C GLY A 65 15.48 31.82 2.44
N PHE A 66 16.61 32.05 1.78
CA PHE A 66 16.95 31.39 0.52
C PHE A 66 17.13 29.88 0.68
N VAL A 67 17.85 29.44 1.72
CA VAL A 67 18.06 28.00 1.97
C VAL A 67 16.74 27.29 2.24
N VAL A 68 15.86 27.86 3.08
CA VAL A 68 14.53 27.28 3.35
C VAL A 68 13.71 27.20 2.07
N ALA A 69 13.72 28.25 1.23
CA ALA A 69 12.99 28.25 -0.04
C ALA A 69 13.52 27.17 -1.01
N CYS A 70 14.85 27.03 -1.13
CA CYS A 70 15.47 25.99 -1.96
C CYS A 70 15.16 24.58 -1.44
N SER A 71 15.22 24.36 -0.12
CA SER A 71 14.88 23.06 0.47
C SER A 71 13.43 22.68 0.20
N ILE A 72 12.48 23.60 0.38
CA ILE A 72 11.07 23.38 0.05
C ILE A 72 10.92 23.09 -1.45
N GLY A 73 11.58 23.87 -2.32
CA GLY A 73 11.54 23.68 -3.76
C GLY A 73 12.04 22.30 -4.20
N ILE A 74 13.16 21.83 -3.64
CA ILE A 74 13.71 20.50 -3.92
C ILE A 74 12.77 19.40 -3.42
N CYS A 75 12.18 19.54 -2.23
CA CYS A 75 11.20 18.59 -1.73
C CYS A 75 9.96 18.51 -2.63
N VAL A 76 9.40 19.66 -3.04
CA VAL A 76 8.23 19.71 -3.93
C VAL A 76 8.57 19.10 -5.29
N LEU A 77 9.70 19.45 -5.89
CA LEU A 77 10.16 18.88 -7.16
C LEU A 77 10.38 17.37 -7.08
N GLY A 78 10.98 16.89 -5.99
CA GLY A 78 11.19 15.47 -5.73
C GLY A 78 9.85 14.72 -5.68
N VAL A 79 8.85 15.27 -4.99
CA VAL A 79 7.53 14.63 -4.91
C VAL A 79 6.80 14.67 -6.25
N VAL A 80 6.76 15.82 -6.93
CA VAL A 80 6.11 15.95 -8.24
C VAL A 80 6.74 15.02 -9.27
N ASN A 81 8.06 14.88 -9.30
CA ASN A 81 8.74 14.00 -10.26
C ASN A 81 8.66 12.51 -9.90
N SER A 82 8.43 12.18 -8.62
CA SER A 82 8.43 10.78 -8.18
C SER A 82 7.22 9.96 -8.66
N ASN A 83 6.17 10.61 -9.19
CA ASN A 83 4.96 9.95 -9.71
C ASN A 83 4.40 8.87 -8.74
N LEU A 84 4.59 9.06 -7.43
CA LEU A 84 4.28 8.04 -6.41
C LEU A 84 2.80 7.62 -6.44
N ALA A 85 1.90 8.58 -6.68
CA ALA A 85 0.48 8.31 -6.81
C ALA A 85 0.18 7.41 -8.03
N LEU A 86 0.75 7.73 -9.20
CA LEU A 86 0.59 6.94 -10.42
C LEU A 86 1.17 5.52 -10.27
N SER A 87 2.32 5.39 -9.61
CA SER A 87 2.96 4.09 -9.35
C SER A 87 2.13 3.23 -8.40
N ARG A 88 1.65 3.80 -7.28
CA ARG A 88 0.79 3.09 -6.32
C ARG A 88 -0.54 2.68 -6.96
N ASP A 89 -1.18 3.61 -7.67
CA ASP A 89 -2.54 3.43 -8.17
C ASP A 89 -2.56 2.49 -9.39
N ASN A 90 -1.60 2.57 -10.31
CA ASN A 90 -1.56 1.67 -11.47
C ASN A 90 -1.04 0.27 -11.13
N THR A 91 -0.03 0.14 -10.26
CA THR A 91 0.59 -1.16 -10.01
C THR A 91 -0.28 -2.06 -9.13
N TYR A 92 -1.03 -1.50 -8.19
CA TYR A 92 -1.75 -2.28 -7.18
C TYR A 92 -3.25 -2.03 -7.17
N GLN A 93 -3.71 -0.80 -7.39
CA GLN A 93 -5.16 -0.53 -7.35
C GLN A 93 -5.86 -0.95 -8.62
N GLU A 94 -5.30 -0.72 -9.81
CA GLU A 94 -5.97 -1.07 -11.07
C GLU A 94 -6.25 -2.58 -11.19
N PRO A 95 -5.29 -3.49 -10.92
CA PRO A 95 -5.57 -4.93 -10.97
C PRO A 95 -6.57 -5.36 -9.89
N THR A 96 -6.50 -4.77 -8.69
CA THR A 96 -7.44 -5.02 -7.60
C THR A 96 -8.86 -4.58 -7.98
N ARG A 97 -9.00 -3.38 -8.57
CA ARG A 97 -10.29 -2.85 -9.06
C ARG A 97 -10.85 -3.71 -10.19
N TYR A 98 -10.00 -4.19 -11.10
CA TYR A 98 -10.42 -5.15 -12.13
C TYR A 98 -10.97 -6.42 -11.51
N LEU A 99 -10.21 -7.11 -10.65
CA LEU A 99 -10.65 -8.34 -10.01
C LEU A 99 -11.94 -8.14 -9.19
N SER A 100 -12.06 -7.03 -8.48
CA SER A 100 -13.24 -6.71 -7.68
C SER A 100 -14.48 -6.50 -8.55
N ARG A 101 -14.36 -5.77 -9.66
CA ARG A 101 -15.48 -5.55 -10.60
C ARG A 101 -15.94 -6.84 -11.24
N GLU A 102 -15.00 -7.65 -11.72
CA GLU A 102 -15.32 -8.95 -12.33
C GLU A 102 -15.97 -9.90 -11.30
N LEU A 103 -15.46 -9.92 -10.07
CA LEU A 103 -16.05 -10.71 -8.98
C LEU A 103 -17.51 -10.30 -8.72
N ILE A 104 -17.74 -8.99 -8.54
CA ILE A 104 -19.07 -8.44 -8.21
C ILE A 104 -20.05 -8.61 -9.38
N ALA A 105 -19.58 -8.50 -10.63
CA ALA A 105 -20.41 -8.71 -11.80
C ALA A 105 -20.78 -10.19 -12.01
N ALA A 106 -19.88 -11.11 -11.65
CA ALA A 106 -20.04 -12.54 -11.91
C ALA A 106 -20.85 -13.29 -10.85
N LEU A 107 -20.98 -12.74 -9.63
CA LEU A 107 -21.65 -13.38 -8.51
C LEU A 107 -22.83 -12.54 -7.99
N PRO A 108 -23.92 -13.19 -7.56
CA PRO A 108 -24.99 -12.49 -6.86
C PRO A 108 -24.50 -11.99 -5.49
N ALA A 109 -25.18 -10.99 -4.93
CA ALA A 109 -24.96 -10.60 -3.55
C ALA A 109 -25.28 -11.74 -2.59
N GLY A 110 -24.44 -11.92 -1.56
CA GLY A 110 -24.57 -13.04 -0.64
C GLY A 110 -23.54 -13.05 0.48
N ASN A 111 -23.51 -14.19 1.17
CA ASN A 111 -22.61 -14.44 2.29
C ASN A 111 -21.47 -15.34 1.79
N TYR A 112 -20.27 -14.77 1.69
CA TYR A 112 -19.10 -15.45 1.12
C TYR A 112 -17.97 -15.57 2.14
N TYR A 113 -17.29 -16.72 2.09
CA TYR A 113 -16.08 -16.96 2.87
C TYR A 113 -14.85 -16.75 1.99
N PHE A 114 -14.03 -15.75 2.31
CA PHE A 114 -12.86 -15.35 1.55
C PHE A 114 -11.60 -16.02 2.10
N THR A 115 -10.90 -16.74 1.23
CA THR A 115 -9.57 -17.26 1.50
C THR A 115 -8.51 -16.64 0.62
N PHE A 116 -7.33 -16.42 1.19
CA PHE A 116 -6.19 -15.82 0.50
C PHE A 116 -5.04 -16.82 0.52
N GLY A 117 -4.55 -17.20 -0.66
CA GLY A 117 -3.49 -18.20 -0.83
C GLY A 117 -2.47 -17.79 -1.89
N GLY A 118 -1.36 -18.51 -1.97
CA GLY A 118 -0.34 -18.32 -3.02
C GLY A 118 0.91 -17.54 -2.61
N GLY A 119 1.19 -17.39 -1.31
CA GLY A 119 2.39 -16.72 -0.81
C GLY A 119 2.09 -15.38 -0.14
N SER A 120 3.03 -14.86 0.65
CA SER A 120 2.80 -13.69 1.51
C SER A 120 2.49 -12.42 0.73
N ASP A 121 2.99 -12.23 -0.49
CA ASP A 121 3.07 -10.86 -1.00
C ASP A 121 1.84 -10.47 -1.82
N ALA A 122 1.28 -11.38 -2.63
CA ALA A 122 0.22 -11.00 -3.56
C ALA A 122 -1.19 -11.10 -2.97
N GLY A 123 -1.48 -12.15 -2.19
CA GLY A 123 -2.76 -12.30 -1.48
C GLY A 123 -2.98 -11.22 -0.43
N LEU A 124 -1.91 -10.78 0.26
CA LEU A 124 -1.96 -9.64 1.18
C LEU A 124 -2.25 -8.34 0.44
N THR A 125 -1.76 -8.17 -0.80
CA THR A 125 -1.85 -6.90 -1.53
C THR A 125 -3.22 -6.63 -2.13
N VAL A 126 -3.82 -7.62 -2.79
CA VAL A 126 -5.12 -7.44 -3.46
C VAL A 126 -6.30 -7.89 -2.60
N GLY A 127 -6.06 -8.81 -1.66
CA GLY A 127 -7.10 -9.44 -0.86
C GLY A 127 -7.97 -8.46 -0.06
N PRO A 128 -7.38 -7.54 0.74
CA PRO A 128 -8.15 -6.55 1.48
C PRO A 128 -9.01 -5.64 0.58
N GLY A 129 -8.49 -5.27 -0.60
CA GLY A 129 -9.22 -4.41 -1.54
C GLY A 129 -10.41 -5.12 -2.18
N ILE A 130 -10.27 -6.40 -2.52
CA ILE A 130 -11.37 -7.23 -3.03
C ILE A 130 -12.44 -7.43 -1.94
N LEU A 131 -12.02 -7.71 -0.70
CA LEU A 131 -12.93 -7.87 0.43
C LEU A 131 -13.73 -6.58 0.68
N ALA A 132 -13.05 -5.43 0.74
CA ALA A 132 -13.70 -4.14 0.93
C ALA A 132 -14.70 -3.82 -0.19
N ALA A 133 -14.35 -4.08 -1.46
CA ALA A 133 -15.25 -3.85 -2.58
C ALA A 133 -16.51 -4.75 -2.52
N ALA A 134 -16.38 -5.99 -2.05
CA ALA A 134 -17.52 -6.87 -1.83
C ALA A 134 -18.43 -6.36 -0.70
N GLU A 135 -17.85 -5.88 0.41
CA GLU A 135 -18.61 -5.26 1.50
C GLU A 135 -19.33 -3.98 1.05
N ASP A 136 -18.67 -3.14 0.25
CA ASP A 136 -19.27 -1.93 -0.35
C ASP A 136 -20.42 -2.29 -1.31
N ALA A 137 -20.36 -3.46 -1.96
CA ALA A 137 -21.45 -4.01 -2.78
C ALA A 137 -22.58 -4.65 -1.94
N GLY A 138 -22.50 -4.59 -0.61
CA GLY A 138 -23.51 -5.10 0.32
C GLY A 138 -23.40 -6.58 0.66
N TRP A 139 -22.27 -7.23 0.34
CA TRP A 139 -22.07 -8.65 0.65
C TRP A 139 -21.61 -8.82 2.10
N LYS A 140 -21.95 -9.95 2.72
CA LYS A 140 -21.31 -10.33 3.99
C LYS A 140 -20.06 -11.15 3.70
N ALA A 141 -18.91 -10.58 4.00
CA ALA A 141 -17.63 -11.21 3.77
C ALA A 141 -17.02 -11.69 5.08
N THR A 142 -16.57 -12.93 5.11
CA THR A 142 -15.94 -13.54 6.29
C THR A 142 -14.60 -14.14 5.91
N VAL A 143 -13.65 -14.16 6.83
CA VAL A 143 -12.26 -14.59 6.60
C VAL A 143 -11.83 -15.61 7.67
N PRO A 144 -10.88 -16.50 7.36
CA PRO A 144 -10.35 -17.46 8.32
C PRO A 144 -9.82 -16.79 9.59
N ASP A 145 -10.06 -17.39 10.76
CA ASP A 145 -9.35 -17.00 11.99
C ASP A 145 -7.92 -17.54 11.96
N ASN A 146 -7.07 -16.83 11.22
CA ASN A 146 -5.62 -17.01 11.21
C ASN A 146 -4.94 -15.66 11.47
N GLN A 147 -3.60 -15.65 11.48
CA GLN A 147 -2.82 -14.43 11.73
C GLN A 147 -3.22 -13.26 10.81
N PHE A 148 -3.62 -13.55 9.56
CA PHE A 148 -4.06 -12.55 8.61
C PHE A 148 -5.50 -12.11 8.84
N GLY A 149 -6.42 -13.04 9.02
CA GLY A 149 -7.83 -12.74 9.24
C GLY A 149 -8.06 -11.86 10.47
N ARG A 150 -7.26 -12.04 11.53
CA ARG A 150 -7.34 -11.21 12.75
C ARG A 150 -7.19 -9.71 12.50
N ALA A 151 -6.52 -9.30 11.42
CA ALA A 151 -6.42 -7.90 11.04
C ALA A 151 -7.76 -7.26 10.63
N PHE A 152 -8.75 -8.07 10.25
CA PHE A 152 -10.08 -7.60 9.82
C PHE A 152 -11.08 -7.44 10.98
N GLY A 153 -10.69 -7.86 12.19
CA GLY A 153 -11.48 -7.74 13.41
C GLY A 153 -12.41 -8.94 13.67
N ALA A 154 -12.79 -9.08 14.94
CA ALA A 154 -13.54 -10.24 15.45
C ALA A 154 -14.89 -10.47 14.75
N SER A 155 -15.51 -9.42 14.21
CA SER A 155 -16.79 -9.50 13.49
C SER A 155 -16.69 -10.15 12.10
N ARG A 156 -15.48 -10.28 11.56
CA ARG A 156 -15.21 -10.84 10.22
C ARG A 156 -14.45 -12.16 10.26
N THR A 157 -13.83 -12.47 11.41
CA THR A 157 -13.01 -13.67 11.59
C THR A 157 -13.82 -14.84 12.10
N GLY A 158 -13.67 -15.97 11.43
CA GLY A 158 -14.26 -17.24 11.87
C GLY A 158 -14.88 -18.01 10.72
N ARG A 159 -15.26 -19.25 11.01
CA ARG A 159 -16.00 -20.07 10.06
C ARG A 159 -17.48 -19.77 10.24
N HIS A 160 -17.95 -18.69 9.64
CA HIS A 160 -19.38 -18.54 9.40
C HIS A 160 -19.75 -19.44 8.22
N GLU A 161 -20.90 -20.11 8.27
CA GLU A 161 -21.40 -20.83 7.10
C GLU A 161 -21.55 -19.82 5.95
N ALA A 162 -20.81 -20.02 4.88
CA ALA A 162 -20.96 -19.23 3.68
C ALA A 162 -22.09 -19.82 2.86
N ASP A 163 -23.28 -19.26 3.01
CA ASP A 163 -24.48 -19.72 2.28
C ASP A 163 -24.28 -19.68 0.76
N SER A 164 -23.40 -18.80 0.28
CA SER A 164 -23.20 -18.53 -1.16
C SER A 164 -21.92 -19.13 -1.74
N GLY A 165 -21.05 -19.72 -0.89
CA GLY A 165 -19.81 -20.39 -1.28
C GLY A 165 -18.52 -19.70 -0.81
N ARG A 166 -17.39 -20.28 -1.19
CA ARG A 166 -16.04 -19.82 -0.83
C ARG A 166 -15.37 -19.13 -2.01
N ILE A 167 -14.80 -17.96 -1.76
CA ILE A 167 -14.02 -17.21 -2.73
C ILE A 167 -12.54 -17.35 -2.36
N SER A 168 -11.71 -17.84 -3.28
CA SER A 168 -10.27 -17.94 -3.06
C SER A 168 -9.53 -16.97 -3.97
N VAL A 169 -8.69 -16.13 -3.38
CA VAL A 169 -7.76 -15.26 -4.11
C VAL A 169 -6.38 -15.90 -4.06
N LEU A 170 -5.91 -16.37 -5.22
CA LEU A 170 -4.73 -17.20 -5.35
C LEU A 170 -3.71 -16.56 -6.29
N GLN A 171 -2.42 -16.74 -5.97
CA GLN A 171 -1.32 -16.38 -6.85
C GLN A 171 -1.06 -17.50 -7.88
N GLY A 172 -0.90 -17.13 -9.14
CA GLY A 172 -0.59 -18.03 -10.25
C GLY A 172 -1.81 -18.63 -10.95
N ASN A 173 -1.59 -19.76 -11.61
CA ASN A 173 -2.63 -20.62 -12.15
C ASN A 173 -2.90 -21.73 -11.13
N PRO A 174 -3.95 -21.61 -10.30
CA PRO A 174 -4.24 -22.64 -9.32
C PRO A 174 -4.71 -23.92 -10.01
N GLU A 175 -4.30 -25.08 -9.48
CA GLU A 175 -4.97 -26.34 -9.79
C GLU A 175 -6.35 -26.28 -9.14
N LEU A 176 -7.41 -26.29 -9.96
CA LEU A 176 -8.78 -26.18 -9.50
C LEU A 176 -9.23 -27.50 -8.90
N ALA A 177 -9.76 -27.46 -7.67
CA ALA A 177 -10.43 -28.61 -7.10
C ALA A 177 -11.79 -28.85 -7.77
N THR A 178 -12.37 -30.04 -7.58
CA THR A 178 -13.72 -30.35 -8.07
C THR A 178 -14.73 -29.34 -7.54
N GLY A 179 -15.48 -28.69 -8.44
CA GLY A 179 -16.47 -27.67 -8.09
C GLY A 179 -15.91 -26.25 -7.99
N GLU A 180 -14.60 -26.05 -8.19
CA GLU A 180 -14.00 -24.72 -8.30
C GLU A 180 -14.06 -24.20 -9.74
N ARG A 181 -14.31 -22.89 -9.88
CA ARG A 181 -14.23 -22.19 -11.16
C ARG A 181 -13.48 -20.88 -11.02
N ILE A 182 -12.73 -20.51 -12.05
CA ILE A 182 -12.10 -19.19 -12.14
C ILE A 182 -13.19 -18.17 -12.46
N ILE A 183 -13.24 -17.10 -11.66
CA ILE A 183 -14.12 -15.95 -11.88
C ILE A 183 -13.39 -14.88 -12.66
N ALA A 184 -12.18 -14.55 -12.21
CA ALA A 184 -11.37 -13.47 -12.76
C ALA A 184 -9.89 -13.79 -12.61
N SER A 185 -9.09 -13.27 -13.55
CA SER A 185 -7.63 -13.38 -13.49
C SER A 185 -7.00 -12.10 -14.04
N THR A 186 -5.91 -11.64 -13.42
CA THR A 186 -5.13 -10.49 -13.89
C THR A 186 -3.65 -10.68 -13.59
N LYS A 187 -2.79 -9.84 -14.17
CA LYS A 187 -1.35 -9.82 -13.88
C LYS A 187 -1.01 -8.60 -13.03
N LEU A 188 -0.39 -8.84 -11.88
CA LEU A 188 0.29 -7.82 -11.09
C LEU A 188 1.71 -7.63 -11.62
N PHE A 189 2.12 -6.37 -11.79
CA PHE A 189 3.48 -6.02 -12.22
C PHE A 189 4.25 -5.38 -11.05
N PRO A 190 4.73 -6.17 -10.07
CA PRO A 190 5.54 -5.63 -8.99
C PRO A 190 6.77 -4.91 -9.55
N THR A 191 7.14 -3.79 -8.94
CA THR A 191 8.14 -2.82 -9.44
C THR A 191 9.56 -3.40 -9.64
N SER A 192 9.83 -4.62 -9.17
CA SER A 192 11.15 -5.27 -9.22
C SER A 192 11.13 -6.76 -9.59
N ALA A 193 9.98 -7.33 -10.00
CA ALA A 193 9.87 -8.77 -10.24
C ALA A 193 9.05 -9.12 -11.49
N LYS A 194 9.15 -10.39 -11.92
CA LYS A 194 8.35 -10.95 -13.01
C LYS A 194 6.85 -10.74 -12.71
N PRO A 195 6.02 -10.51 -13.75
CA PRO A 195 4.59 -10.37 -13.55
C PRO A 195 4.03 -11.59 -12.82
N VAL A 196 3.25 -11.32 -11.80
CA VAL A 196 2.62 -12.32 -10.95
C VAL A 196 1.14 -12.39 -11.33
N GLN A 197 0.68 -13.55 -11.76
CA GLN A 197 -0.74 -13.73 -12.04
C GLN A 197 -1.53 -13.83 -10.74
N MET A 198 -2.69 -13.20 -10.67
CA MET A 198 -3.66 -13.31 -9.59
C MET A 198 -4.97 -13.84 -10.13
N THR A 199 -5.50 -14.85 -9.47
CA THR A 199 -6.69 -15.56 -9.89
C THR A 199 -7.69 -15.59 -8.74
N VAL A 200 -8.94 -15.22 -9.01
CA VAL A 200 -10.06 -15.33 -8.07
C VAL A 200 -10.91 -16.51 -8.50
N THR A 201 -11.13 -17.46 -7.58
CA THR A 201 -11.94 -18.65 -7.81
C THR A 201 -13.15 -18.68 -6.89
N LEU A 202 -14.21 -19.33 -7.34
CA LEU A 202 -15.39 -19.67 -6.55
C LEU A 202 -15.44 -21.19 -6.35
N GLN A 203 -15.66 -21.62 -5.12
CA GLN A 203 -16.09 -22.97 -4.76
C GLN A 203 -17.52 -22.89 -4.21
N ARG A 204 -18.45 -23.63 -4.81
CA ARG A 204 -19.83 -23.77 -4.32
C ARG A 204 -20.02 -25.07 -3.57
#